data_AF-A0A1Y2LT09-F1
#
_entry.id   AF-A0A1Y2LT09-F1
#
_cell.length_a   1.000
_cell.length_b   1.000
_cell.length_c   1.000
_cell.angle_alpha   90.00
_cell.angle_beta   90.00
_cell.angle_gamma   90.00
#
_symmetry.space_group_name_H-M   'P 1'
#
loop_
_entity.id
_entity.type
_entity.pdbx_description
1 polymer ?
#
loop_
_entity_poly.entity_id
_entity_poly.type
_entity_poly.pdbx_seq_one_letter_code
_entity_poly.pdbx_strand_id
1 'polypeptide(L)'
;MDLASLYAHQTRKRRCPPSSPPCTSPSTNPYPSTTMSHTAFFYGTLMAPPVLHRVIWGTASPPTPAHASLLAIRPAILHGHVRRRVKGADYPAVTPSSAESEVRGTLVAGLTDGDVWRLDIFEGSEYERRHVRVRVWGEEGKGGKGEVEAQTYVWVAGEQRLEPQEWDFDHFVKEKMGRWVGEEAEDEGFKDVDDAVDAMQDPTGGRGLNGDIARQLETGGKEAEKALGSAV
;
A
#
# COMPACT_ATOMS: atom_id res chain seq x y z
N MET A 1 69.58 27.84 -17.72
CA MET A 1 70.93 27.52 -17.23
C MET A 1 70.87 26.21 -16.45
N ASP A 2 71.36 25.04 -16.88
CA ASP A 2 71.68 24.46 -18.22
C ASP A 2 72.29 23.03 -18.02
N LEU A 3 72.56 22.11 -18.99
CA LEU A 3 72.40 22.00 -20.46
C LEU A 3 72.49 20.51 -20.89
N ALA A 4 71.67 20.06 -21.88
CA ALA A 4 71.78 18.79 -22.63
C ALA A 4 71.63 17.45 -21.82
N SER A 5 71.03 16.34 -22.28
CA SER A 5 70.85 15.68 -23.60
C SER A 5 72.09 14.91 -24.12
N LEU A 6 71.99 13.57 -24.23
CA LEU A 6 72.85 12.54 -24.89
C LEU A 6 72.61 11.19 -24.16
N TYR A 7 72.58 9.98 -24.73
CA TYR A 7 72.42 9.42 -26.09
C TYR A 7 71.03 8.70 -26.16
N ALA A 8 70.37 8.36 -27.28
CA ALA A 8 70.67 8.08 -28.69
C ALA A 8 70.95 6.59 -29.05
N HIS A 9 70.11 6.05 -29.97
CA HIS A 9 70.11 4.70 -30.57
C HIS A 9 69.78 3.49 -29.64
N GLN A 10 69.29 2.34 -30.13
CA GLN A 10 69.11 1.89 -31.52
C GLN A 10 67.80 1.08 -31.74
N THR A 11 67.40 0.93 -33.01
CA THR A 11 66.19 0.22 -33.46
C THR A 11 66.29 -1.31 -33.40
N ARG A 12 65.18 -1.99 -33.06
CA ARG A 12 64.88 -3.35 -33.57
C ARG A 12 63.40 -3.72 -33.43
N LYS A 13 62.77 -4.05 -34.57
CA LYS A 13 61.41 -4.64 -34.61
C LYS A 13 61.42 -6.02 -33.92
N ARG A 14 60.47 -6.28 -33.02
CA ARG A 14 60.04 -7.64 -32.65
C ARG A 14 58.51 -7.69 -32.67
N ARG A 15 57.95 -8.82 -33.13
CA ARG A 15 56.50 -9.00 -33.33
C ARG A 15 55.85 -9.44 -32.03
N CYS A 16 54.63 -8.99 -31.76
CA CYS A 16 53.80 -9.56 -30.70
C CYS A 16 53.33 -10.97 -31.13
N PRO A 17 53.41 -11.99 -30.25
CA PRO A 17 52.58 -13.19 -30.39
C PRO A 17 51.13 -12.87 -29.95
N PRO A 18 50.11 -13.56 -30.50
CA PRO A 18 48.74 -13.45 -30.03
C PRO A 18 48.49 -14.37 -28.83
N SER A 19 47.95 -13.84 -27.74
CA SER A 19 47.50 -14.67 -26.60
C SER A 19 46.31 -14.03 -25.88
N SER A 20 45.15 -14.66 -26.03
CA SER A 20 43.93 -14.56 -25.21
C SER A 20 43.24 -13.19 -25.06
N PRO A 21 41.93 -13.07 -25.38
CA PRO A 21 41.13 -11.97 -24.84
C PRO A 21 41.02 -12.11 -23.30
N PRO A 22 40.73 -11.02 -22.56
CA PRO A 22 40.41 -11.13 -21.14
C PRO A 22 39.15 -11.96 -20.93
N CYS A 23 39.05 -12.63 -19.78
CA CYS A 23 37.82 -13.33 -19.38
C CYS A 23 36.69 -12.32 -19.13
N THR A 24 35.90 -12.05 -20.17
CA THR A 24 34.63 -11.34 -20.04
C THR A 24 33.66 -12.24 -19.29
N SER A 25 33.57 -12.07 -17.97
CA SER A 25 32.63 -12.82 -17.14
C SER A 25 31.19 -12.48 -17.54
N PRO A 26 30.37 -13.46 -17.97
CA PRO A 26 28.95 -13.23 -18.19
C PRO A 26 28.24 -13.18 -16.84
N SER A 27 28.36 -12.05 -16.13
CA SER A 27 27.48 -11.70 -15.00
C SER A 27 26.10 -11.29 -15.51
N THR A 28 25.53 -12.12 -16.38
CA THR A 28 24.14 -12.08 -16.78
C THR A 28 23.33 -12.56 -15.58
N ASN A 29 22.83 -11.63 -14.77
CA ASN A 29 21.61 -11.89 -14.03
C ASN A 29 20.45 -11.56 -14.98
N PRO A 30 19.80 -12.55 -15.62
CA PRO A 30 18.79 -12.29 -16.65
C PRO A 30 17.46 -11.79 -16.05
N TYR A 31 17.34 -11.80 -14.73
CA TYR A 31 16.20 -11.30 -14.00
C TYR A 31 16.59 -10.03 -13.23
N PRO A 32 16.25 -8.83 -13.73
CA PRO A 32 15.63 -7.88 -12.83
C PRO A 32 14.41 -8.59 -12.25
N SER A 33 14.46 -8.91 -10.95
CA SER A 33 13.25 -9.24 -10.21
C SER A 33 12.44 -7.96 -10.09
N THR A 34 11.69 -7.63 -11.15
CA THR A 34 10.69 -6.57 -11.16
C THR A 34 9.55 -7.03 -10.26
N THR A 35 9.76 -6.93 -8.95
CA THR A 35 8.70 -6.92 -7.95
C THR A 35 7.71 -5.85 -8.39
N MET A 36 6.52 -6.26 -8.82
CA MET A 36 5.58 -5.33 -9.44
C MET A 36 5.13 -4.33 -8.37
N SER A 37 5.58 -3.09 -8.50
CA SER A 37 5.29 -2.03 -7.54
C SER A 37 3.89 -1.48 -7.82
N HIS A 38 2.91 -2.07 -7.16
CA HIS A 38 1.53 -1.65 -7.25
C HIS A 38 1.33 -0.27 -6.64
N THR A 39 0.36 0.44 -7.22
CA THR A 39 -0.14 1.72 -6.74
C THR A 39 -1.63 1.58 -6.46
N ALA A 40 -2.05 1.97 -5.26
CA ALA A 40 -3.43 1.86 -4.79
C ALA A 40 -3.94 3.21 -4.24
N PHE A 41 -5.24 3.47 -4.41
CA PHE A 41 -5.93 4.63 -3.86
C PHE A 41 -6.92 4.19 -2.77
N PHE A 42 -6.72 4.69 -1.56
CA PHE A 42 -7.57 4.43 -0.40
C PHE A 42 -8.38 5.67 -0.02
N TYR A 43 -9.64 5.48 0.34
CA TYR A 43 -10.61 6.55 0.62
C TYR A 43 -11.34 6.36 1.97
N GLY A 44 -10.95 5.33 2.74
CA GLY A 44 -11.60 4.92 3.99
C GLY A 44 -10.60 4.62 5.10
N THR A 45 -10.82 3.56 5.86
CA THR A 45 -10.02 3.23 7.05
C THR A 45 -8.52 3.03 6.72
N LEU A 46 -8.20 2.49 5.54
CA LEU A 46 -6.84 2.37 5.01
C LEU A 46 -6.14 3.71 4.65
N MET A 47 -6.84 4.85 4.72
CA MET A 47 -6.17 6.16 4.69
C MET A 47 -5.35 6.42 5.97
N ALA A 48 -5.68 5.75 7.08
CA ALA A 48 -4.93 5.84 8.32
C ALA A 48 -3.72 4.89 8.27
N PRO A 49 -2.46 5.39 8.36
CA PRO A 49 -1.28 4.55 8.27
C PRO A 49 -1.27 3.36 9.26
N PRO A 50 -1.69 3.50 10.53
CA PRO A 50 -1.75 2.36 11.46
C PRO A 50 -2.61 1.19 10.97
N VAL A 51 -3.77 1.47 10.35
CA VAL A 51 -4.64 0.42 9.80
C VAL A 51 -4.00 -0.23 8.58
N LEU A 52 -3.43 0.58 7.67
CA LEU A 52 -2.71 0.09 6.50
C LEU A 52 -1.54 -0.82 6.88
N HIS A 53 -0.68 -0.39 7.81
CA HIS A 53 0.45 -1.16 8.32
C HIS A 53 0.00 -2.49 8.94
N ARG A 54 -1.07 -2.47 9.75
CA ARG A 54 -1.64 -3.68 10.38
C ARG A 54 -2.11 -4.71 9.35
N VAL A 55 -2.57 -4.27 8.18
CA VAL A 55 -2.99 -5.15 7.08
C VAL A 55 -1.80 -5.70 6.31
N ILE A 56 -0.84 -4.86 5.90
CA ILE A 56 0.24 -5.29 4.99
C ILE A 56 1.41 -5.97 5.72
N TRP A 57 1.75 -5.53 6.94
CA TRP A 57 2.88 -6.04 7.74
C TRP A 57 2.45 -6.81 8.99
N GLY A 58 1.16 -6.85 9.33
CA GLY A 58 0.63 -7.49 10.55
C GLY A 58 0.74 -6.64 11.81
N THR A 59 1.44 -5.50 11.78
CA THR A 59 1.67 -4.61 12.93
C THR A 59 1.26 -3.17 12.61
N ALA A 60 0.63 -2.47 13.55
CA ALA A 60 0.19 -1.08 13.35
C ALA A 60 1.36 -0.08 13.13
N SER A 61 2.56 -0.45 13.57
CA SER A 61 3.81 0.27 13.31
C SER A 61 4.66 -0.45 12.25
N PRO A 62 5.47 0.29 11.46
CA PRO A 62 6.41 -0.31 10.49
C PRO A 62 7.44 -1.20 11.20
N PRO A 63 7.68 -2.44 10.75
CA PRO A 63 8.65 -3.35 11.39
C PRO A 63 10.09 -2.79 11.46
N THR A 64 10.48 -1.96 10.49
CA THR A 64 11.68 -1.11 10.57
C THR A 64 11.43 0.22 9.87
N PRO A 65 12.20 1.29 10.17
CA PRO A 65 12.11 2.56 9.43
C PRO A 65 12.36 2.44 7.91
N ALA A 66 13.08 1.40 7.48
CA ALA A 66 13.26 1.11 6.06
C ALA A 66 11.94 0.68 5.38
N HIS A 67 11.09 -0.11 6.06
CA HIS A 67 9.78 -0.50 5.52
C HIS A 67 8.85 0.70 5.32
N ALA A 68 8.83 1.64 6.27
CA ALA A 68 8.11 2.91 6.12
C ALA A 68 8.59 3.73 4.91
N SER A 69 9.86 3.58 4.51
CA SER A 69 10.46 4.28 3.37
C SER A 69 10.16 3.61 2.01
N LEU A 70 9.53 2.43 1.98
CA LEU A 70 9.13 1.74 0.74
C LEU A 70 7.84 2.33 0.14
N LEU A 71 6.98 2.94 0.96
CA LEU A 71 5.66 3.41 0.56
C LEU A 71 5.66 4.92 0.28
N ALA A 72 5.43 5.28 -0.98
CA ALA A 72 5.21 6.65 -1.41
C ALA A 72 3.73 7.04 -1.20
N ILE A 73 3.43 7.52 0.01
CA ILE A 73 2.09 7.95 0.44
C ILE A 73 1.88 9.43 0.07
N ARG A 74 0.83 9.76 -0.71
CA ARG A 74 0.50 11.14 -1.14
C ARG A 74 -1.02 11.39 -1.14
N PRO A 75 -1.51 12.59 -0.79
CA PRO A 75 -2.92 12.93 -0.95
C PRO A 75 -3.33 12.94 -2.43
N ALA A 76 -4.54 12.47 -2.73
CA ALA A 76 -5.06 12.38 -4.10
C ALA A 76 -6.59 12.49 -4.16
N ILE A 77 -7.10 12.72 -5.37
CA ILE A 77 -8.52 12.87 -5.69
C ILE A 77 -8.91 11.88 -6.79
N LEU A 78 -9.96 11.11 -6.55
CA LEU A 78 -10.62 10.23 -7.52
C LEU A 78 -11.90 10.91 -8.03
N HIS A 79 -11.96 11.18 -9.34
CA HIS A 79 -13.15 11.76 -9.98
C HIS A 79 -14.13 10.66 -10.47
N GLY A 80 -15.39 11.04 -10.76
CA GLY A 80 -16.41 10.12 -11.27
C GLY A 80 -17.01 9.18 -10.22
N HIS A 81 -16.81 9.47 -8.93
CA HIS A 81 -17.10 8.57 -7.81
C HIS A 81 -17.66 9.34 -6.62
N VAL A 82 -18.42 8.66 -5.76
CA VAL A 82 -18.93 9.21 -4.49
C VAL A 82 -18.61 8.27 -3.33
N ARG A 83 -18.26 8.84 -2.17
CA ARG A 83 -18.04 8.14 -0.91
C ARG A 83 -19.29 8.22 -0.03
N ARG A 84 -19.78 7.07 0.43
CA ARG A 84 -20.99 6.93 1.27
C ARG A 84 -20.69 6.12 2.53
N ARG A 85 -21.45 6.34 3.60
CA ARG A 85 -21.42 5.46 4.78
C ARG A 85 -22.06 4.10 4.44
N VAL A 86 -21.53 3.04 5.05
CA VAL A 86 -22.17 1.72 5.08
C VAL A 86 -22.98 1.63 6.38
N LYS A 87 -24.24 1.19 6.30
CA LYS A 87 -25.16 1.10 7.43
C LYS A 87 -24.61 0.22 8.54
N GLY A 88 -24.62 0.75 9.77
CA GLY A 88 -24.13 0.04 10.96
C GLY A 88 -22.62 -0.17 11.01
N ALA A 89 -21.83 0.49 10.14
CA ALA A 89 -20.41 0.22 10.00
C ALA A 89 -19.49 1.43 10.28
N ASP A 90 -18.26 1.13 10.66
CA ASP A 90 -17.18 2.10 10.87
C ASP A 90 -16.49 2.52 9.55
N TYR A 91 -16.72 1.81 8.44
CA TYR A 91 -16.02 1.98 7.16
C TYR A 91 -16.92 2.53 6.02
N PRO A 92 -16.33 3.18 4.99
CA PRO A 92 -17.09 3.72 3.85
C PRO A 92 -17.15 2.79 2.66
N ALA A 93 -18.14 3.02 1.79
CA ALA A 93 -18.17 2.54 0.42
C ALA A 93 -17.82 3.64 -0.57
N VAL A 94 -17.13 3.31 -1.65
CA VAL A 94 -17.10 4.13 -2.87
C VAL A 94 -17.78 3.41 -4.02
N THR A 95 -18.58 4.17 -4.76
CA THR A 95 -19.28 3.74 -5.97
C THR A 95 -19.08 4.77 -7.09
N PRO A 96 -19.18 4.37 -8.37
CA PRO A 96 -19.29 5.31 -9.49
C PRO A 96 -20.45 6.30 -9.30
N SER A 97 -20.31 7.51 -9.86
CA SER A 97 -21.25 8.63 -9.73
C SER A 97 -21.15 9.54 -10.97
N SER A 98 -21.65 10.79 -10.90
CA SER A 98 -21.42 11.80 -11.94
C SER A 98 -19.92 12.10 -12.12
N ALA A 99 -19.51 12.49 -13.33
CA ALA A 99 -18.12 12.89 -13.63
C ALA A 99 -17.64 14.09 -12.79
N GLU A 100 -18.57 14.90 -12.28
CA GLU A 100 -18.35 16.04 -11.40
C GLU A 100 -18.13 15.64 -9.93
N SER A 101 -18.51 14.41 -9.54
CA SER A 101 -18.27 13.90 -8.19
C SER A 101 -16.78 13.64 -7.96
N GLU A 102 -16.26 14.03 -6.80
CA GLU A 102 -14.88 13.74 -6.36
C GLU A 102 -14.85 13.04 -4.99
N VAL A 103 -13.88 12.13 -4.82
CA VAL A 103 -13.55 11.50 -3.55
C VAL A 103 -12.11 11.83 -3.19
N ARG A 104 -11.91 12.41 -2.00
CA ARG A 104 -10.58 12.71 -1.46
C ARG A 104 -10.06 11.52 -0.67
N GLY A 105 -8.79 11.19 -0.88
CA GLY A 105 -8.14 10.05 -0.25
C GLY A 105 -6.62 10.08 -0.40
N THR A 106 -6.03 8.91 -0.28
CA THR A 106 -4.58 8.72 -0.20
C THR A 106 -4.12 7.74 -1.27
N LEU A 107 -3.22 8.18 -2.13
CA LEU A 107 -2.49 7.35 -3.08
C LEU A 107 -1.25 6.75 -2.39
N VAL A 108 -1.11 5.44 -2.46
CA VAL A 108 0.03 4.68 -1.92
C VAL A 108 0.67 3.91 -3.06
N ALA A 109 1.92 4.23 -3.39
CA ALA A 109 2.72 3.50 -4.37
C ALA A 109 3.88 2.76 -3.68
N GLY A 110 4.32 1.64 -4.26
CA GLY A 110 5.37 0.78 -3.71
C GLY A 110 4.86 -0.48 -2.99
N LEU A 111 3.57 -0.80 -3.13
CA LEU A 111 2.98 -2.04 -2.61
C LEU A 111 3.48 -3.24 -3.44
N THR A 112 3.84 -4.33 -2.78
CA THR A 112 4.20 -5.61 -3.43
C THR A 112 2.96 -6.46 -3.72
N ASP A 113 3.10 -7.50 -4.54
CA ASP A 113 2.06 -8.52 -4.75
C ASP A 113 1.55 -9.11 -3.42
N GLY A 114 2.45 -9.28 -2.43
CA GLY A 114 2.11 -9.79 -1.10
C GLY A 114 1.38 -8.79 -0.20
N ASP A 115 1.53 -7.49 -0.43
CA ASP A 115 0.74 -6.46 0.25
C ASP A 115 -0.65 -6.37 -0.38
N VAL A 116 -0.73 -6.41 -1.72
CA VAL A 116 -1.99 -6.41 -2.48
C VAL A 116 -2.85 -7.63 -2.13
N TRP A 117 -2.25 -8.82 -2.01
CA TRP A 117 -2.97 -10.03 -1.61
C TRP A 117 -3.55 -9.95 -0.18
N ARG A 118 -2.84 -9.30 0.76
CA ARG A 118 -3.39 -9.01 2.11
C ARG A 118 -4.51 -7.99 2.06
N LEU A 119 -4.39 -6.97 1.20
CA LEU A 119 -5.46 -5.99 0.99
C LEU A 119 -6.73 -6.63 0.38
N ASP A 120 -6.59 -7.57 -0.57
CA ASP A 120 -7.74 -8.30 -1.13
C ASP A 120 -8.49 -9.10 -0.05
N ILE A 121 -7.76 -9.76 0.86
CA ILE A 121 -8.37 -10.48 2.01
C ILE A 121 -9.06 -9.51 2.97
N PHE A 122 -8.42 -8.37 3.27
CA PHE A 122 -8.96 -7.35 4.17
C PHE A 122 -10.25 -6.71 3.65
N GLU A 123 -10.31 -6.40 2.36
CA GLU A 123 -11.48 -5.81 1.71
C GLU A 123 -12.58 -6.85 1.50
N GLY A 124 -12.22 -8.11 1.24
CA GLY A 124 -13.12 -9.26 1.22
C GLY A 124 -14.15 -9.21 0.09
N SER A 125 -15.25 -9.95 0.24
CA SER A 125 -16.30 -10.07 -0.80
C SER A 125 -17.24 -8.84 -0.92
N GLU A 126 -17.03 -7.80 -0.11
CA GLU A 126 -17.86 -6.59 -0.12
C GLU A 126 -17.42 -5.57 -1.18
N TYR A 127 -16.17 -5.68 -1.66
CA TYR A 127 -15.55 -4.79 -2.62
C TYR A 127 -14.87 -5.57 -3.76
N GLU A 128 -14.63 -4.89 -4.88
CA GLU A 128 -13.91 -5.42 -6.05
C GLU A 128 -12.73 -4.51 -6.39
N ARG A 129 -11.52 -5.08 -6.53
CA ARG A 129 -10.33 -4.33 -6.93
C ARG A 129 -10.41 -3.94 -8.41
N ARG A 130 -10.54 -2.64 -8.68
CA ARG A 130 -10.65 -2.06 -10.04
C ARG A 130 -9.55 -1.05 -10.32
N HIS A 131 -9.20 -0.91 -11.59
CA HIS A 131 -8.26 0.13 -12.05
C HIS A 131 -8.98 1.47 -12.22
N VAL A 132 -8.34 2.54 -11.74
CA VAL A 132 -8.84 3.92 -11.75
C VAL A 132 -7.71 4.90 -12.05
N ARG A 133 -8.09 6.16 -12.31
CA ARG A 133 -7.17 7.28 -12.47
C ARG A 133 -7.43 8.34 -11.40
N VAL A 134 -6.36 8.81 -10.76
CA VAL A 134 -6.44 9.78 -9.67
C VAL A 134 -5.51 10.96 -9.90
N ARG A 135 -5.93 12.16 -9.49
CA ARG A 135 -5.08 13.36 -9.46
C ARG A 135 -4.35 13.44 -8.14
N VAL A 136 -3.01 13.46 -8.16
CA VAL A 136 -2.20 13.72 -6.95
C VAL A 136 -2.30 15.20 -6.57
N TRP A 137 -2.43 15.48 -5.28
CA TRP A 137 -2.49 16.83 -4.73
C TRP A 137 -1.09 17.29 -4.28
N GLY A 138 -0.73 18.54 -4.58
CA GLY A 138 0.49 19.18 -4.06
C GLY A 138 1.69 19.33 -5.01
N GLU A 139 1.66 18.82 -6.25
CA GLU A 139 2.74 19.02 -7.24
C GLU A 139 2.61 20.34 -8.04
N GLU A 140 2.25 21.43 -7.35
CA GLU A 140 2.18 22.79 -7.89
C GLU A 140 3.59 23.38 -8.14
N GLY A 141 4.24 22.89 -9.20
CA GLY A 141 5.56 23.39 -9.62
C GLY A 141 6.15 22.74 -10.87
N LYS A 142 5.64 21.58 -11.31
CA LYS A 142 6.14 20.86 -12.50
C LYS A 142 5.08 20.56 -13.56
N GLY A 143 4.07 21.43 -13.69
CA GLY A 143 3.04 21.32 -14.73
C GLY A 143 2.18 20.05 -14.65
N GLY A 144 2.10 19.43 -13.47
CA GLY A 144 1.55 18.11 -13.23
C GLY A 144 0.02 17.99 -13.35
N LYS A 145 -0.53 18.22 -14.54
CA LYS A 145 -1.89 17.76 -14.91
C LYS A 145 -1.95 16.23 -15.13
N GLY A 146 -1.08 15.48 -14.46
CA GLY A 146 -0.98 14.04 -14.56
C GLY A 146 -2.00 13.35 -13.68
N GLU A 147 -2.94 12.64 -14.29
CA GLU A 147 -3.61 11.52 -13.64
C GLU A 147 -2.62 10.36 -13.49
N VAL A 148 -2.61 9.72 -12.33
CA VAL A 148 -1.84 8.52 -12.05
C VAL A 148 -2.77 7.32 -12.09
N GLU A 149 -2.36 6.25 -12.78
CA GLU A 149 -3.09 4.99 -12.79
C GLU A 149 -2.87 4.25 -11.47
N ALA A 150 -3.96 3.81 -10.85
CA ALA A 150 -3.97 3.19 -9.54
C ALA A 150 -5.06 2.11 -9.48
N GLN A 151 -4.99 1.26 -8.46
CA GLN A 151 -6.07 0.33 -8.12
C GLN A 151 -6.88 0.87 -6.95
N THR A 152 -8.18 0.62 -6.90
CA THR A 152 -9.02 0.94 -5.74
C THR A 152 -10.10 -0.13 -5.57
N TYR A 153 -10.60 -0.27 -4.35
CA TYR A 153 -11.64 -1.23 -4.00
C TYR A 153 -13.00 -0.56 -4.16
N VAL A 154 -13.85 -1.05 -5.06
CA VAL A 154 -15.17 -0.47 -5.36
C VAL A 154 -16.25 -1.33 -4.74
N TRP A 155 -17.23 -0.72 -4.05
CA TRP A 155 -18.30 -1.44 -3.35
C TRP A 155 -19.18 -2.24 -4.29
N VAL A 156 -19.39 -3.52 -3.98
CA VAL A 156 -20.24 -4.44 -4.76
C VAL A 156 -21.35 -5.11 -3.94
N ALA A 157 -21.34 -5.03 -2.60
CA ALA A 157 -22.38 -5.63 -1.74
C ALA A 157 -23.76 -4.89 -1.74
N GLY A 158 -24.05 -4.11 -2.78
CA GLY A 158 -25.35 -3.53 -3.10
C GLY A 158 -25.66 -2.20 -2.39
N GLU A 159 -26.42 -1.32 -3.08
CA GLU A 159 -26.72 0.03 -2.60
C GLU A 159 -27.67 0.08 -1.39
N GLN A 160 -28.47 -0.97 -1.18
CA GLN A 160 -29.42 -1.04 -0.05
C GLN A 160 -28.72 -0.96 1.32
N ARG A 161 -27.43 -1.31 1.38
CA ARG A 161 -26.57 -1.19 2.58
C ARG A 161 -25.91 0.18 2.74
N LEU A 162 -26.08 1.10 1.80
CA LEU A 162 -25.47 2.43 1.83
C LEU A 162 -26.42 3.49 2.38
N GLU A 163 -25.84 4.53 2.94
CA GLU A 163 -26.53 5.74 3.39
C GLU A 163 -26.25 6.91 2.42
N PRO A 164 -27.15 7.90 2.28
CA PRO A 164 -26.89 9.07 1.43
C PRO A 164 -25.81 10.02 1.99
N GLN A 165 -25.47 9.91 3.28
CA GLN A 165 -24.45 10.72 3.94
C GLN A 165 -23.03 10.31 3.53
N GLU A 166 -22.13 11.30 3.37
CA GLU A 166 -20.70 11.04 3.27
C GLU A 166 -20.15 10.50 4.60
N TRP A 167 -19.14 9.64 4.50
CA TRP A 167 -18.36 9.13 5.62
C TRP A 167 -17.23 10.09 6.00
N ASP A 168 -17.11 10.34 7.29
CA ASP A 168 -16.20 11.32 7.88
C ASP A 168 -14.93 10.63 8.39
N PHE A 169 -13.78 11.01 7.81
CA PHE A 169 -12.48 10.45 8.18
C PHE A 169 -11.97 10.95 9.53
N ASP A 170 -12.21 12.22 9.88
CA ASP A 170 -11.71 12.81 11.12
C ASP A 170 -12.51 12.25 12.32
N HIS A 171 -13.82 12.04 12.14
CA HIS A 171 -14.65 11.28 13.08
C HIS A 171 -14.17 9.82 13.22
N PHE A 172 -13.76 9.15 12.13
CA PHE A 172 -13.21 7.79 12.23
C PHE A 172 -11.91 7.76 13.03
N VAL A 173 -10.98 8.68 12.73
CA VAL A 173 -9.71 8.79 13.46
C VAL A 173 -9.92 9.10 14.94
N LYS A 174 -10.85 10.00 15.28
CA LYS A 174 -11.10 10.40 16.67
C LYS A 174 -11.89 9.39 17.50
N GLU A 175 -12.99 8.84 16.97
CA GLU A 175 -13.97 8.08 17.77
C GLU A 175 -13.89 6.55 17.55
N LYS A 176 -13.14 6.07 16.55
CA LYS A 176 -13.20 4.67 16.10
C LYS A 176 -11.83 3.97 15.99
N MET A 177 -10.73 4.71 15.95
CA MET A 177 -9.38 4.16 15.70
C MET A 177 -8.97 3.05 16.67
N GLY A 178 -9.15 3.22 17.99
CA GLY A 178 -8.71 2.25 19.01
C GLY A 178 -9.24 0.83 18.78
N ARG A 179 -10.51 0.69 18.33
CA ARG A 179 -11.14 -0.60 17.96
C ARG A 179 -10.47 -1.28 16.76
N TRP A 180 -9.87 -0.50 15.87
CA TRP A 180 -9.23 -0.98 14.64
C TRP A 180 -7.74 -1.28 14.81
N VAL A 181 -7.02 -0.53 15.65
CA VAL A 181 -5.56 -0.68 15.83
C VAL A 181 -5.16 -1.46 17.08
N GLY A 182 -6.03 -1.49 18.10
CA GLY A 182 -5.70 -2.02 19.43
C GLY A 182 -4.94 -0.99 20.25
N GLU A 183 -5.66 0.00 20.79
CA GLU A 183 -5.21 0.68 22.01
C GLU A 183 -5.60 -0.20 23.21
N GLU A 184 -4.71 -0.35 24.19
CA GLU A 184 -5.06 -0.94 25.48
C GLU A 184 -6.01 0.05 26.17
N ALA A 185 -7.30 -0.29 26.23
CA ALA A 185 -8.28 0.48 26.97
C ALA A 185 -7.98 0.35 28.47
N GLU A 186 -7.36 1.38 29.06
CA GLU A 186 -7.30 1.53 30.51
C GLU A 186 -8.73 1.59 31.09
N ASP A 187 -8.90 1.04 32.30
CA ASP A 187 -10.19 0.67 32.89
C ASP A 187 -11.04 1.90 33.31
N GLU A 188 -11.80 2.46 32.35
CA GLU A 188 -12.96 3.33 32.61
C GLU A 188 -14.27 2.60 32.24
N GLY A 189 -14.67 1.64 33.07
CA GLY A 189 -15.98 1.00 32.97
C GLY A 189 -17.17 1.95 33.20
N PHE A 190 -18.39 1.41 33.06
CA PHE A 190 -19.69 2.10 33.24
C PHE A 190 -20.26 2.82 32.00
N LYS A 191 -20.08 2.22 30.82
CA LYS A 191 -20.94 2.46 29.62
C LYS A 191 -21.79 1.25 29.20
N ASP A 192 -21.55 0.09 29.81
CA ASP A 192 -21.89 -1.25 29.31
C ASP A 192 -23.38 -1.66 29.41
N VAL A 193 -24.31 -0.68 29.39
CA VAL A 193 -25.76 -0.92 29.43
C VAL A 193 -26.49 -0.43 28.18
N ASP A 194 -26.05 0.68 27.57
CA ASP A 194 -26.66 1.21 26.33
C ASP A 194 -25.93 0.67 25.09
N ASP A 195 -24.58 0.57 25.12
CA ASP A 195 -23.80 -0.05 24.03
C ASP A 195 -24.18 -1.53 23.83
N ALA A 196 -24.68 -2.21 24.86
CA ALA A 196 -25.04 -3.62 24.85
C ALA A 196 -26.24 -3.99 23.94
N VAL A 197 -27.07 -3.02 23.54
CA VAL A 197 -28.19 -3.26 22.60
C VAL A 197 -27.84 -2.94 21.14
N ASP A 198 -26.95 -1.99 20.88
CA ASP A 198 -26.44 -1.72 19.53
C ASP A 198 -25.31 -2.69 19.12
N ALA A 199 -24.60 -3.31 20.08
CA ALA A 199 -23.51 -4.25 19.85
C ALA A 199 -23.90 -5.61 19.21
N MET A 200 -25.14 -5.80 18.74
CA MET A 200 -25.57 -7.04 18.08
C MET A 200 -24.99 -7.22 16.65
N GLN A 201 -24.26 -6.23 16.13
CA GLN A 201 -23.55 -6.31 14.85
C GLN A 201 -22.20 -5.59 14.92
N ASP A 202 -21.11 -6.31 14.61
CA ASP A 202 -19.74 -5.76 14.64
C ASP A 202 -19.59 -4.63 13.59
N PRO A 203 -19.35 -3.37 14.02
CA PRO A 203 -19.25 -2.24 13.09
C PRO A 203 -17.96 -2.26 12.26
N THR A 204 -16.98 -3.08 12.63
CA THR A 204 -15.78 -3.30 11.80
C THR A 204 -16.02 -4.31 10.67
N GLY A 205 -17.13 -5.07 10.70
CA GLY A 205 -17.43 -6.11 9.72
C GLY A 205 -16.36 -7.19 9.65
N GLY A 206 -15.82 -7.62 10.79
CA GLY A 206 -14.75 -8.60 10.91
C GLY A 206 -13.33 -8.05 10.70
N ARG A 207 -13.16 -6.74 10.49
CA ARG A 207 -11.87 -6.09 10.16
C ARG A 207 -11.13 -5.50 11.37
N GLY A 208 -11.78 -5.40 12.53
CA GLY A 208 -11.15 -5.03 13.81
C GLY A 208 -10.11 -6.07 14.26
N LEU A 209 -9.34 -5.75 15.30
CA LEU A 209 -8.18 -6.54 15.74
C LEU A 209 -8.49 -8.05 15.91
N ASN A 210 -9.63 -8.36 16.53
CA ASN A 210 -10.05 -9.73 16.87
C ASN A 210 -11.05 -10.34 15.86
N GLY A 211 -11.36 -9.63 14.77
CA GLY A 211 -12.39 -10.03 13.80
C GLY A 211 -11.99 -11.21 12.92
N ASP A 212 -12.96 -11.81 12.22
CA ASP A 212 -12.74 -13.01 11.41
C ASP A 212 -11.77 -12.76 10.25
N ILE A 213 -11.78 -11.57 9.65
CA ILE A 213 -10.88 -11.19 8.55
C ILE A 213 -9.45 -10.99 9.06
N ALA A 214 -9.27 -10.45 10.27
CA ALA A 214 -7.95 -10.38 10.90
C ALA A 214 -7.35 -11.78 11.13
N ARG A 215 -8.17 -12.74 11.60
CA ARG A 215 -7.76 -14.15 11.78
C ARG A 215 -7.46 -14.87 10.45
N GLN A 216 -8.12 -14.48 9.34
CA GLN A 216 -7.76 -14.94 7.99
C GLN A 216 -6.40 -14.40 7.53
N LEU A 217 -6.12 -13.09 7.73
CA LEU A 217 -4.83 -12.47 7.40
C LEU A 217 -3.67 -13.16 8.12
N GLU A 218 -3.82 -13.44 9.43
CA GLU A 218 -2.84 -14.19 10.21
C GLU A 218 -2.59 -15.60 9.66
N THR A 219 -3.67 -16.34 9.38
CA THR A 219 -3.58 -17.75 8.96
C THR A 219 -2.93 -17.85 7.59
N GLY A 220 -3.38 -17.05 6.62
CA GLY A 220 -2.80 -16.99 5.29
C GLY A 220 -1.35 -16.51 5.30
N GLY A 221 -0.99 -15.57 6.17
CA GLY A 221 0.40 -15.13 6.35
C GLY A 221 1.32 -16.29 6.78
N LYS A 222 0.89 -17.07 7.78
CA LYS A 222 1.63 -18.25 8.29
C LYS A 222 1.74 -19.36 7.24
N GLU A 223 0.72 -19.56 6.40
CA GLU A 223 0.76 -20.51 5.29
C GLU A 223 1.71 -20.07 4.16
N ALA A 224 1.70 -18.77 3.80
CA ALA A 224 2.61 -18.21 2.79
C ALA A 224 4.09 -18.29 3.23
N GLU A 225 4.39 -17.96 4.50
CA GLU A 225 5.73 -18.10 5.07
C GLU A 225 6.21 -19.56 5.06
N LYS A 226 5.35 -20.49 5.48
CA LYS A 226 5.63 -21.93 5.46
C LYS A 226 5.86 -22.47 4.04
N ALA A 227 5.11 -21.98 3.05
CA ALA A 227 5.30 -22.35 1.65
C ALA A 227 6.66 -21.87 1.12
N LEU A 228 7.08 -20.64 1.47
CA LEU A 228 8.40 -20.10 1.12
C LEU A 228 9.53 -20.90 1.77
N GLY A 229 9.42 -21.19 3.07
CA GLY A 229 10.42 -21.94 3.84
C GLY A 229 10.53 -23.43 3.46
N SER A 230 9.54 -23.98 2.74
CA SER A 230 9.56 -25.36 2.24
C SER A 230 10.09 -25.50 0.81
N ALA A 231 10.56 -24.41 0.20
CA ALA A 231 11.05 -24.35 -1.19
C ALA A 231 12.59 -24.19 -1.28
N VAL A 232 13.32 -24.53 -0.20
CA VAL A 232 14.77 -24.34 -0.01
C VAL A 232 15.43 -25.65 0.40
#